data_AF-A0A0C4Y1B2-F1
#
_entry.id   AF-A0A0C4Y1B2-F1
#
_cell.length_a   1.000
_cell.length_b   1.000
_cell.length_c   1.000
_cell.angle_alpha   90.00
_cell.angle_beta   90.00
_cell.angle_gamma   90.00
#
_symmetry.space_group_name_H-M   'P 1'
#
loop_
_entity.id
_entity.type
_entity.pdbx_description
1 polymer ?
#
loop_
_entity_poly.entity_id
_entity_poly.type
_entity_poly.pdbx_seq_one_letter_code
_entity_poly.pdbx_strand_id
1 'polypeptide(L)'
;MLKTTLGGELRTITVEDLQAFRDNIATIGRHYKKGLTAQKVINLARPEDRERANQQIHHAIPAGANRGTVRFITNAGPNSDVARHHVHVDLMGYSVATASPLDPKKLATELVKKSPLRLWCDCGRWRFWYGYIATIGGFNLVYNETAFPKIKNPMLTGVACKHILRVMHELQRSTSIRNVVAQMIERGQSDEARKHATISKEQAEKIAKQQARKRSEIQVKHPQKEVKALQKIVAAKKAPPKKDADQARFDAERNLRRLKELGQISDADFKTIMTTLRKK
;
A
#
# COMPACT_ATOMS: atom_id res chain seq x y z
N MET A 1 25.59 21.03 -10.05
CA MET A 1 24.29 21.45 -9.48
C MET A 1 23.35 20.25 -9.35
N LEU A 2 22.60 20.15 -8.25
CA LEU A 2 21.62 19.06 -8.04
C LEU A 2 20.34 19.35 -8.83
N LYS A 3 19.79 18.31 -9.47
CA LYS A 3 18.59 18.40 -10.32
C LYS A 3 17.43 17.57 -9.77
N THR A 4 16.20 17.98 -10.08
CA THR A 4 14.95 17.26 -9.79
C THR A 4 14.02 17.26 -11.00
N THR A 5 13.09 16.31 -11.01
CA THR A 5 11.96 16.24 -11.95
C THR A 5 10.63 16.58 -11.27
N LEU A 6 10.66 17.19 -10.08
CA LEU A 6 9.46 17.66 -9.40
C LEU A 6 8.79 18.76 -10.25
N GLY A 7 7.54 18.51 -10.67
CA GLY A 7 6.83 19.35 -11.64
C GLY A 7 6.87 18.84 -13.09
N GLY A 8 7.53 17.70 -13.36
CA GLY A 8 7.47 17.01 -14.65
C GLY A 8 8.69 17.21 -15.55
N GLU A 9 9.53 18.23 -15.29
CA GLU A 9 10.70 18.56 -16.11
C GLU A 9 12.00 18.53 -15.31
N LEU A 10 13.11 18.18 -15.96
CA LEU A 10 14.42 18.13 -15.32
C LEU A 10 15.00 19.53 -15.13
N ARG A 11 14.94 20.04 -13.90
CA ARG A 11 15.46 21.38 -13.54
C ARG A 11 16.32 21.36 -12.27
N THR A 12 16.99 22.47 -11.99
CA THR A 12 17.75 22.66 -10.74
C THR A 12 16.79 22.72 -9.54
N ILE A 13 17.23 22.15 -8.41
CA ILE A 13 16.46 22.13 -7.16
C ILE A 13 16.32 23.55 -6.60
N THR A 14 15.12 23.92 -6.18
CA THR A 14 14.81 25.16 -5.45
C THR A 14 14.52 24.89 -3.97
N VAL A 15 14.36 25.94 -3.17
CA VAL A 15 14.05 25.81 -1.74
C VAL A 15 12.65 25.21 -1.53
N GLU A 16 11.71 25.55 -2.40
CA GLU A 16 10.34 25.03 -2.40
C GLU A 16 10.33 23.51 -2.66
N ASP A 17 11.21 23.01 -3.52
CA ASP A 17 11.35 21.57 -3.77
C ASP A 17 11.81 20.84 -2.50
N LEU A 18 12.72 21.43 -1.73
CA LEU A 18 13.18 20.85 -0.47
C LEU A 18 12.04 20.75 0.55
N GLN A 19 11.16 21.76 0.58
CA GLN A 19 9.97 21.73 1.43
C GLN A 19 9.00 20.63 0.98
N ALA A 20 8.72 20.53 -0.32
CA ALA A 20 7.88 19.47 -0.87
C ALA A 20 8.45 18.07 -0.59
N PHE A 21 9.78 17.89 -0.64
CA PHE A 21 10.41 16.62 -0.28
C PHE A 21 10.19 16.28 1.20
N ARG A 22 10.34 17.25 2.11
CA ARG A 22 10.07 17.05 3.55
C ARG A 22 8.62 16.65 3.78
N ASP A 23 7.68 17.31 3.13
CA ASP A 23 6.24 17.03 3.28
C ASP A 23 5.87 15.63 2.75
N ASN A 24 6.47 15.21 1.63
CA ASN A 24 6.31 13.87 1.08
C ASN A 24 6.86 12.79 2.02
N ILE A 25 8.04 13.02 2.60
CA ILE A 25 8.65 12.09 3.58
C ILE A 25 7.75 11.97 4.81
N ALA A 26 7.29 13.09 5.36
CA ALA A 26 6.43 13.11 6.55
C ALA A 26 5.11 12.37 6.31
N THR A 27 4.53 12.53 5.12
CA THR A 27 3.30 11.84 4.71
C THR A 27 3.52 10.33 4.66
N ILE A 28 4.59 9.88 4.02
CA ILE A 28 4.87 8.45 3.84
C ILE A 28 5.24 7.75 5.15
N GLY A 29 6.06 8.39 5.98
CA GLY A 29 6.47 7.84 7.27
C GLY A 29 5.29 7.52 8.19
N ARG A 30 4.16 8.25 8.07
CA ARG A 30 2.92 7.95 8.81
C ARG A 30 2.18 6.73 8.27
N HIS A 31 2.19 6.49 6.95
CA HIS A 31 1.33 5.49 6.31
C HIS A 31 1.92 4.07 6.30
N TYR A 32 3.24 3.91 6.37
CA TYR A 32 3.91 2.62 6.11
C TYR A 32 4.67 2.00 7.28
N LYS A 33 4.76 2.66 8.44
CA LYS A 33 5.63 2.34 9.61
C LYS A 33 5.61 0.91 10.21
N LYS A 34 4.91 -0.07 9.64
CA LYS A 34 4.76 -1.44 10.18
C LYS A 34 4.89 -2.55 9.12
N GLY A 35 5.49 -2.25 7.96
CA GLY A 35 5.51 -3.18 6.84
C GLY A 35 4.20 -3.17 6.04
N LEU A 36 4.19 -3.84 4.88
CA LEU A 36 3.02 -3.90 3.99
C LEU A 36 2.59 -5.34 3.75
N THR A 37 1.28 -5.59 3.76
CA THR A 37 0.73 -6.88 3.31
C THR A 37 0.80 -6.96 1.78
N ALA A 38 0.79 -8.17 1.22
CA ALA A 38 0.81 -8.36 -0.24
C ALA A 38 -0.32 -7.59 -0.95
N GLN A 39 -1.52 -7.55 -0.38
CA GLN A 39 -2.63 -6.79 -0.96
C GLN A 39 -2.37 -5.28 -0.93
N LYS A 40 -1.82 -4.78 0.17
CA LYS A 40 -1.53 -3.35 0.33
C LYS A 40 -0.44 -2.91 -0.65
N VAL A 41 0.56 -3.75 -0.90
CA VAL A 41 1.58 -3.52 -1.94
C VAL A 41 0.94 -3.39 -3.32
N ILE A 42 0.04 -4.30 -3.70
CA ILE A 42 -0.68 -4.25 -4.98
C ILE A 42 -1.54 -2.97 -5.08
N ASN A 43 -2.23 -2.62 -4.00
CA ASN A 43 -3.12 -1.46 -3.98
C ASN A 43 -2.38 -0.13 -4.10
N LEU A 44 -1.22 -0.01 -3.44
CA LEU A 44 -0.38 1.19 -3.45
C LEU A 44 0.53 1.29 -4.67
N ALA A 45 0.54 0.28 -5.53
CA ALA A 45 1.35 0.26 -6.74
C ALA A 45 0.89 1.33 -7.74
N ARG A 46 1.84 1.87 -8.52
CA ARG A 46 1.51 2.77 -9.64
C ARG A 46 0.78 1.98 -10.74
N PRO A 47 -0.24 2.56 -11.41
CA PRO A 47 -0.96 1.90 -12.49
C PRO A 47 -0.02 1.34 -13.57
N GLU A 48 0.97 2.13 -14.00
CA GLU A 48 1.96 1.73 -15.01
C GLU A 48 2.77 0.48 -14.62
N ASP A 49 3.11 0.32 -13.34
CA ASP A 49 3.88 -0.83 -12.88
C ASP A 49 2.99 -2.08 -12.78
N ARG A 50 1.69 -1.92 -12.46
CA ARG A 50 0.71 -3.01 -12.49
C ARG A 50 0.46 -3.49 -13.92
N GLU A 51 0.26 -2.57 -14.84
CA GLU A 51 0.05 -2.89 -16.25
C GLU A 51 1.26 -3.65 -16.82
N ARG A 52 2.47 -3.13 -16.60
CA ARG A 52 3.70 -3.80 -17.00
C ARG A 52 3.87 -5.17 -16.34
N ALA A 53 3.44 -5.35 -15.09
CA ALA A 53 3.47 -6.66 -14.43
C ALA A 53 2.51 -7.66 -15.08
N ASN A 54 1.32 -7.22 -15.51
CA ASN A 54 0.35 -8.06 -16.21
C ASN A 54 0.81 -8.44 -17.62
N GLN A 55 1.37 -7.48 -18.34
CA GLN A 55 1.80 -7.67 -19.73
C GLN A 55 3.12 -8.43 -19.83
N GLN A 56 4.11 -8.10 -19.00
CA GLN A 56 5.51 -8.50 -19.22
C GLN A 56 5.98 -9.59 -18.28
N ILE A 57 5.41 -9.74 -17.08
CA ILE A 57 5.89 -10.70 -16.08
C ILE A 57 4.90 -11.84 -15.97
N HIS A 58 5.28 -13.01 -16.46
CA HIS A 58 4.38 -14.15 -16.66
C HIS A 58 4.43 -15.15 -15.51
N HIS A 59 5.54 -15.23 -14.79
CA HIS A 59 5.70 -16.17 -13.69
C HIS A 59 6.50 -15.58 -12.53
N ALA A 60 6.21 -16.09 -11.33
CA ALA A 60 7.00 -15.90 -10.13
C ALA A 60 7.17 -17.26 -9.45
N ILE A 61 8.36 -17.82 -9.60
CA ILE A 61 8.67 -19.18 -9.17
C ILE A 61 9.48 -19.10 -7.89
N PRO A 62 9.04 -19.73 -6.78
CA PRO A 62 9.87 -19.82 -5.59
C PRO A 62 11.09 -20.70 -5.92
N ALA A 63 12.28 -20.18 -5.65
CA ALA A 63 13.56 -20.85 -5.90
C ALA A 63 14.19 -21.38 -4.60
N GLY A 64 13.78 -20.85 -3.46
CA GLY A 64 14.19 -21.34 -2.16
C GLY A 64 13.46 -20.62 -1.04
N ALA A 65 13.40 -21.26 0.12
CA ALA A 65 12.76 -20.72 1.31
C ALA A 65 13.63 -21.03 2.53
N ASN A 66 13.89 -20.03 3.36
CA ASN A 66 14.70 -20.19 4.57
C ASN A 66 14.34 -19.12 5.61
N ARG A 67 14.19 -19.55 6.87
CA ARG A 67 14.02 -18.67 8.05
C ARG A 67 13.05 -17.50 7.83
N GLY A 68 11.90 -17.77 7.22
CA GLY A 68 10.86 -16.76 6.96
C GLY A 68 11.03 -15.97 5.67
N THR A 69 12.17 -16.07 4.99
CA THR A 69 12.40 -15.46 3.68
C THR A 69 12.20 -16.46 2.55
N VAL A 70 11.40 -16.07 1.57
CA VAL A 70 11.21 -16.80 0.31
C VAL A 70 11.87 -16.03 -0.83
N ARG A 71 12.75 -16.69 -1.56
CA ARG A 71 13.39 -16.18 -2.78
C ARG A 71 12.58 -16.62 -3.99
N PHE A 72 12.20 -15.66 -4.81
CA PHE A 72 11.51 -15.87 -6.08
C PHE A 72 12.39 -15.51 -7.26
N ILE A 73 12.18 -16.22 -8.36
CA ILE A 73 12.71 -15.91 -9.68
C ILE A 73 11.53 -15.52 -10.56
N THR A 74 11.64 -14.36 -11.21
CA THR A 74 10.69 -13.90 -12.23
C THR A 74 11.39 -13.75 -13.56
N ASN A 75 10.67 -13.92 -14.67
CA ASN A 75 11.21 -13.47 -15.96
C ASN A 75 11.43 -11.96 -15.93
N ALA A 76 12.38 -11.49 -16.74
CA ALA A 76 12.53 -10.08 -17.01
C ALA A 76 11.54 -9.60 -18.08
N GLY A 77 11.42 -8.28 -18.26
CA GLY A 77 10.63 -7.73 -19.36
C GLY A 77 11.42 -7.64 -20.67
N PRO A 78 10.75 -7.23 -21.76
CA PRO A 78 11.34 -7.19 -23.09
C PRO A 78 12.57 -6.27 -23.20
N ASN A 79 12.59 -5.17 -22.45
CA ASN A 79 13.66 -4.16 -22.50
C ASN A 79 14.68 -4.34 -21.36
N SER A 80 14.86 -5.57 -20.88
CA SER A 80 15.82 -5.86 -19.81
C SER A 80 17.13 -6.39 -20.39
N ASP A 81 18.22 -6.05 -19.73
CA ASP A 81 19.58 -6.56 -19.95
C ASP A 81 19.76 -8.00 -19.49
N VAL A 82 18.98 -8.44 -18.52
CA VAL A 82 19.00 -9.81 -17.97
C VAL A 82 17.74 -10.59 -18.32
N ALA A 83 17.83 -11.92 -18.34
CA ALA A 83 16.68 -12.78 -18.60
C ALA A 83 15.74 -12.95 -17.39
N ARG A 84 16.27 -12.81 -16.17
CA ARG A 84 15.56 -13.09 -14.92
C ARG A 84 15.95 -12.12 -13.81
N HIS A 85 15.01 -11.89 -12.91
CA HIS A 85 15.19 -11.07 -11.72
C HIS A 85 14.90 -11.88 -10.46
N HIS A 86 15.58 -11.52 -9.38
CA HIS A 86 15.39 -12.10 -8.06
C HIS A 86 14.58 -11.17 -7.18
N VAL A 87 13.58 -11.74 -6.52
CA VAL A 87 12.75 -11.05 -5.54
C VAL A 87 12.82 -11.81 -4.23
N HIS A 88 13.10 -11.10 -3.15
CA HIS A 88 13.15 -11.66 -1.81
C HIS A 88 11.95 -11.11 -1.02
N VAL A 89 11.23 -12.02 -0.37
CA VAL A 89 10.07 -11.69 0.46
C VAL A 89 10.28 -12.30 1.83
N ASP A 90 10.37 -11.45 2.84
CA ASP A 90 10.47 -11.86 4.23
C ASP A 90 9.11 -11.75 4.92
N LEU A 91 8.66 -12.87 5.45
CA LEU A 91 7.40 -13.02 6.18
C LEU A 91 7.67 -12.68 7.65
N MET A 92 7.42 -11.43 8.05
CA MET A 92 7.80 -10.95 9.40
C MET A 92 7.17 -11.77 10.54
N GLY A 93 5.98 -12.34 10.34
CA GLY A 93 5.32 -13.21 11.32
C GLY A 93 5.84 -14.65 11.37
N TYR A 94 6.91 -15.00 10.64
CA TYR A 94 7.39 -16.38 10.55
C TYR A 94 7.78 -16.97 11.90
N SER A 95 8.55 -16.24 12.72
CA SER A 95 8.99 -16.73 14.04
C SER A 95 7.82 -17.05 14.97
N VAL A 96 6.75 -16.25 14.91
CA VAL A 96 5.52 -16.50 15.66
C VAL A 96 4.79 -17.73 15.12
N ALA A 97 4.75 -17.90 13.80
CA ALA A 97 4.14 -19.07 13.18
C ALA A 97 4.88 -20.36 13.55
N THR A 98 6.21 -20.36 13.58
CA THR A 98 6.99 -21.55 13.95
C THR A 98 6.90 -21.90 15.43
N ALA A 99 6.71 -20.91 16.31
CA ALA A 99 6.48 -21.15 17.73
C ALA A 99 5.06 -21.66 18.05
N SER A 100 4.13 -21.55 17.09
CA SER A 100 2.75 -21.99 17.28
C SER A 100 2.61 -23.49 17.03
N PRO A 101 1.85 -24.24 17.85
CA PRO A 101 1.56 -25.66 17.63
C PRO A 101 0.46 -25.90 16.58
N LEU A 102 -0.07 -24.84 15.96
CA LEU A 102 -1.14 -24.95 14.97
C LEU A 102 -0.64 -25.55 13.64
N ASP A 103 -1.60 -26.09 12.87
CA ASP A 103 -1.34 -26.67 11.54
C ASP A 103 -0.57 -25.69 10.61
N PRO A 104 0.61 -26.08 10.09
CA PRO A 104 1.42 -25.28 9.18
C PRO A 104 0.67 -24.74 7.96
N LYS A 105 -0.30 -25.49 7.42
CA LYS A 105 -1.05 -25.05 6.23
C LYS A 105 -1.98 -23.88 6.53
N LYS A 106 -2.65 -23.91 7.68
CA LYS A 106 -3.47 -22.79 8.18
C LYS A 106 -2.60 -21.58 8.48
N LEU A 107 -1.49 -21.78 9.20
CA LEU A 107 -0.54 -20.72 9.52
C LEU A 107 0.05 -20.07 8.27
N ALA A 108 0.45 -20.86 7.27
CA ALA A 108 0.96 -20.35 6.00
C ALA A 108 -0.07 -19.46 5.27
N THR A 109 -1.34 -19.86 5.28
CA THR A 109 -2.42 -19.08 4.67
C THR A 109 -2.62 -17.74 5.37
N GLU A 110 -2.62 -17.73 6.69
CA GLU A 110 -2.74 -16.50 7.49
C GLU A 110 -1.51 -15.60 7.32
N LEU A 111 -0.31 -16.17 7.38
CA LEU A 111 0.96 -15.47 7.22
C LEU A 111 1.02 -14.77 5.85
N VAL A 112 0.72 -15.48 4.77
CA VAL A 112 0.69 -14.93 3.40
C VAL A 112 -0.34 -13.81 3.23
N LYS A 113 -1.51 -13.93 3.86
CA LYS A 113 -2.62 -12.97 3.65
C LYS A 113 -2.50 -11.73 4.53
N LYS A 114 -2.07 -11.90 5.77
CA LYS A 114 -2.19 -10.87 6.82
C LYS A 114 -0.84 -10.38 7.35
N SER A 115 0.24 -11.15 7.20
CA SER A 115 1.53 -10.71 7.72
C SER A 115 2.03 -9.49 6.96
N PRO A 116 2.61 -8.51 7.66
CA PRO A 116 3.52 -7.56 7.05
C PRO A 116 4.70 -8.27 6.41
N LEU A 117 5.16 -7.70 5.30
CA LEU A 117 6.25 -8.23 4.48
C LEU A 117 7.39 -7.21 4.42
N ARG A 118 8.63 -7.72 4.40
CA ARG A 118 9.77 -6.97 3.88
C ARG A 118 10.14 -7.50 2.50
N LEU A 119 10.51 -6.58 1.60
CA LEU A 119 10.63 -6.84 0.18
C LEU A 119 11.98 -6.33 -0.34
N TRP A 120 12.49 -7.02 -1.35
CA TRP A 120 13.62 -6.54 -2.14
C TRP A 120 13.60 -7.16 -3.54
N CYS A 121 14.01 -6.40 -4.54
CA CYS A 121 14.19 -6.89 -5.91
C CYS A 121 15.48 -6.31 -6.50
N ASP A 122 16.22 -7.13 -7.25
CA ASP A 122 17.47 -6.74 -7.90
C ASP A 122 17.30 -5.75 -9.07
N CYS A 123 16.08 -5.53 -9.57
CA CYS A 123 15.86 -4.65 -10.73
C CYS A 123 16.09 -3.16 -10.43
N GLY A 124 16.59 -2.41 -11.42
CA GLY A 124 16.84 -0.97 -11.29
C GLY A 124 15.59 -0.15 -10.95
N ARG A 125 14.40 -0.61 -11.36
CA ARG A 125 13.13 0.05 -10.99
C ARG A 125 12.88 0.01 -9.48
N TRP A 126 13.21 -1.10 -8.80
CA TRP A 126 13.14 -1.15 -7.34
C TRP A 126 14.18 -0.22 -6.72
N ARG A 127 15.46 -0.42 -7.08
CA ARG A 127 16.59 0.33 -6.52
C ARG A 127 16.41 1.85 -6.60
N PHE A 128 16.08 2.37 -7.78
CA PHE A 128 16.12 3.83 -8.01
C PHE A 128 14.78 4.56 -7.78
N TRP A 129 13.65 3.85 -7.69
CA TRP A 129 12.35 4.48 -7.47
C TRP A 129 11.75 4.20 -6.10
N TYR A 130 11.97 2.99 -5.57
CA TYR A 130 11.23 2.46 -4.43
C TYR A 130 12.11 2.15 -3.23
N GLY A 131 13.43 1.95 -3.40
CA GLY A 131 14.35 1.64 -2.30
C GLY A 131 14.25 2.64 -1.14
N TYR A 132 14.25 3.94 -1.45
CA TYR A 132 14.09 4.99 -0.44
C TYR A 132 12.75 4.90 0.30
N ILE A 133 11.65 4.71 -0.45
CA ILE A 133 10.29 4.56 0.10
C ILE A 133 10.19 3.33 0.99
N ALA A 134 10.79 2.22 0.57
CA ALA A 134 10.83 0.97 1.32
C ALA A 134 11.61 1.12 2.63
N THR A 135 12.66 1.93 2.61
CA THR A 135 13.49 2.24 3.78
C THR A 135 12.71 3.06 4.81
N ILE A 136 12.15 4.20 4.39
CA ILE A 136 11.33 5.04 5.29
C ILE A 136 10.04 4.35 5.74
N GLY A 137 9.53 3.43 4.92
CA GLY A 137 8.35 2.62 5.22
C GLY A 137 8.65 1.36 6.04
N GLY A 138 9.91 1.06 6.37
CA GLY A 138 10.26 -0.11 7.18
C GLY A 138 9.89 -1.46 6.55
N PHE A 139 9.72 -1.52 5.22
CA PHE A 139 9.42 -2.75 4.48
C PHE A 139 10.56 -3.16 3.54
N ASN A 140 11.72 -2.55 3.68
CA ASN A 140 12.90 -2.95 2.94
C ASN A 140 13.62 -4.13 3.63
N LEU A 141 14.14 -5.08 2.85
CA LEU A 141 14.76 -6.29 3.38
C LEU A 141 16.29 -6.24 3.47
N VAL A 142 16.98 -5.67 2.47
CA VAL A 142 18.45 -5.84 2.34
C VAL A 142 19.21 -4.62 2.85
N TYR A 143 19.23 -3.51 2.10
CA TYR A 143 20.03 -2.33 2.43
C TYR A 143 19.17 -1.08 2.48
N ASN A 144 19.37 -0.24 3.48
CA ASN A 144 18.64 1.02 3.61
C ASN A 144 19.14 2.03 2.57
N GLU A 145 18.24 2.51 1.73
CA GLU A 145 18.50 3.55 0.75
C GLU A 145 18.18 4.91 1.36
N THR A 146 19.21 5.72 1.56
CA THR A 146 19.11 7.07 2.15
C THR A 146 19.01 8.15 1.08
N ALA A 147 19.30 7.84 -0.19
CA ALA A 147 19.25 8.80 -1.27
C ALA A 147 17.80 9.03 -1.73
N PHE A 148 17.31 10.26 -1.54
CA PHE A 148 15.99 10.66 -2.04
C PHE A 148 15.93 10.56 -3.59
N PRO A 149 14.91 9.90 -4.17
CA PRO A 149 14.79 9.65 -5.61
C PRO A 149 14.31 10.89 -6.39
N LYS A 150 15.00 12.01 -6.24
CA LYS A 150 14.68 13.35 -6.76
C LYS A 150 14.47 13.46 -8.28
N ILE A 151 14.97 12.52 -9.07
CA ILE A 151 14.83 12.49 -10.54
C ILE A 151 13.85 11.40 -10.99
N LYS A 152 13.85 10.25 -10.31
CA LYS A 152 13.06 9.10 -10.73
C LYS A 152 11.67 9.10 -10.08
N ASN A 153 11.56 9.43 -8.81
CA ASN A 153 10.29 9.43 -8.08
C ASN A 153 10.21 10.60 -7.08
N PRO A 154 10.22 11.87 -7.55
CA PRO A 154 10.28 13.04 -6.66
C PRO A 154 9.05 13.19 -5.75
N MET A 155 7.90 12.63 -6.16
CA MET A 155 6.66 12.63 -5.38
C MET A 155 6.52 11.42 -4.45
N LEU A 156 7.52 10.52 -4.45
CA LEU A 156 7.52 9.29 -3.66
C LEU A 156 6.23 8.43 -3.80
N THR A 157 5.72 8.31 -5.02
CA THR A 157 4.51 7.53 -5.30
C THR A 157 4.84 6.07 -5.59
N GLY A 158 3.94 5.15 -5.29
CA GLY A 158 4.18 3.72 -5.52
C GLY A 158 5.07 3.06 -4.48
N VAL A 159 5.01 1.73 -4.41
CA VAL A 159 5.78 0.94 -3.44
C VAL A 159 6.45 -0.31 -4.02
N ALA A 160 6.24 -0.63 -5.30
CA ALA A 160 6.72 -1.88 -5.89
C ALA A 160 6.93 -1.80 -7.40
N CYS A 161 7.96 -2.52 -7.88
CA CYS A 161 8.19 -2.75 -9.29
C CYS A 161 7.32 -3.91 -9.82
N LYS A 162 7.27 -4.05 -11.15
CA LYS A 162 6.51 -5.12 -11.81
C LYS A 162 6.83 -6.55 -11.32
N HIS A 163 8.08 -6.84 -10.97
CA HIS A 163 8.50 -8.16 -10.48
C HIS A 163 7.89 -8.45 -9.10
N ILE A 164 8.01 -7.50 -8.17
CA ILE A 164 7.41 -7.60 -6.84
C ILE A 164 5.90 -7.75 -6.96
N LEU A 165 5.24 -7.00 -7.86
CA LEU A 165 3.80 -7.09 -8.04
C LEU A 165 3.35 -8.48 -8.49
N ARG A 166 4.06 -9.10 -9.43
CA ARG A 166 3.78 -10.50 -9.82
C ARG A 166 3.99 -11.45 -8.64
N VAL A 167 5.07 -11.28 -7.86
CA VAL A 167 5.31 -12.11 -6.68
C VAL A 167 4.21 -11.94 -5.63
N MET A 168 3.78 -10.72 -5.32
CA MET A 168 2.70 -10.48 -4.35
C MET A 168 1.39 -11.12 -4.81
N HIS A 169 1.06 -11.03 -6.10
CA HIS A 169 -0.13 -11.67 -6.67
C HIS A 169 -0.08 -13.19 -6.56
N GLU A 170 1.05 -13.78 -6.95
CA GLU A 170 1.24 -15.24 -6.89
C GLU A 170 1.30 -15.75 -5.45
N LEU A 171 1.93 -15.01 -4.54
CA LEU A 171 1.96 -15.30 -3.12
C LEU A 171 0.54 -15.42 -2.55
N GLN A 172 -0.38 -14.52 -2.94
CA GLN A 172 -1.77 -14.55 -2.46
C GLN A 172 -2.63 -15.65 -3.06
N ARG A 173 -2.41 -16.02 -4.33
CA ARG A 173 -3.34 -16.89 -5.08
C ARG A 173 -2.85 -18.32 -5.22
N SER A 174 -1.55 -18.54 -5.31
CA SER A 174 -0.99 -19.85 -5.61
C SER A 174 -1.02 -20.75 -4.38
N THR A 175 -1.74 -21.87 -4.48
CA THR A 175 -1.70 -22.94 -3.46
C THR A 175 -0.31 -23.57 -3.40
N SER A 176 0.38 -23.70 -4.53
CA SER A 176 1.72 -24.27 -4.60
C SER A 176 2.74 -23.42 -3.83
N ILE A 177 2.66 -22.09 -3.92
CA ILE A 177 3.52 -21.19 -3.14
C ILE A 177 3.14 -21.23 -1.65
N ARG A 178 1.85 -21.29 -1.31
CA ARG A 178 1.42 -21.47 0.09
C ARG A 178 1.94 -22.77 0.69
N ASN A 179 1.99 -23.86 -0.09
CA ASN A 179 2.57 -25.12 0.37
C ASN A 179 4.08 -25.01 0.63
N VAL A 180 4.82 -24.24 -0.17
CA VAL A 180 6.24 -23.94 0.12
C VAL A 180 6.38 -23.22 1.46
N VAL A 181 5.52 -22.24 1.75
CA VAL A 181 5.51 -21.54 3.04
C VAL A 181 5.12 -22.49 4.18
N ALA A 182 4.14 -23.37 3.98
CA ALA A 182 3.74 -24.37 4.98
C ALA A 182 4.89 -25.33 5.30
N GLN A 183 5.59 -25.85 4.30
CA GLN A 183 6.78 -26.69 4.50
C GLN A 183 7.89 -25.94 5.24
N MET A 184 8.05 -24.64 4.98
CA MET A 184 9.01 -23.80 5.71
C MET A 184 8.62 -23.61 7.19
N ILE A 185 7.33 -23.54 7.51
CA ILE A 185 6.82 -23.46 8.89
C ILE A 185 6.98 -24.80 9.59
N GLU A 186 6.60 -25.90 8.93
CA GLU A 186 6.72 -27.27 9.45
C GLU A 186 8.17 -27.59 9.85
N ARG A 187 9.14 -27.30 8.98
CA ARG A 187 10.57 -27.42 9.32
C ARG A 187 11.00 -26.51 10.46
N GLY A 188 10.38 -25.34 10.56
CA GLY A 188 10.62 -24.38 11.63
C GLY A 188 10.11 -24.86 12.98
N GLN A 189 9.00 -25.61 12.99
CA GLN A 189 8.43 -26.25 14.18
C GLN A 189 9.22 -27.49 14.60
N SER A 190 9.80 -28.23 13.65
CA SER A 190 10.50 -29.49 13.90
C SER A 190 12.01 -29.33 14.18
N ASP A 191 12.46 -28.16 14.63
CA ASP A 191 13.88 -27.77 14.85
C ASP A 191 14.81 -27.90 13.62
N GLU A 192 14.27 -28.19 12.44
CA GLU A 192 15.01 -28.23 11.17
C GLU A 192 15.14 -26.86 10.49
N ALA A 193 14.80 -25.78 11.20
CA ALA A 193 14.77 -24.39 10.72
C ALA A 193 16.10 -23.92 10.11
N ARG A 194 17.22 -24.57 10.45
CA ARG A 194 18.56 -24.26 9.93
C ARG A 194 18.82 -24.85 8.54
N LYS A 195 18.04 -25.84 8.08
CA LYS A 195 18.21 -26.49 6.78
C LYS A 195 17.60 -25.64 5.66
N HIS A 196 18.41 -25.23 4.69
CA HIS A 196 17.94 -24.50 3.52
C HIS A 196 17.02 -25.37 2.65
N ALA A 197 15.86 -24.83 2.28
CA ALA A 197 14.96 -25.47 1.31
C ALA A 197 15.29 -25.01 -0.10
N THR A 198 15.81 -25.91 -0.93
CA THR A 198 15.88 -25.69 -2.38
C THR A 198 14.67 -26.35 -3.04
N ILE A 199 14.04 -25.63 -3.96
CA ILE A 199 12.91 -26.17 -4.72
C ILE A 199 13.47 -26.89 -5.94
N SER A 200 13.04 -28.14 -6.16
CA SER A 200 13.52 -28.93 -7.29
C SER A 200 13.12 -28.29 -8.61
N LYS A 201 13.94 -28.50 -9.65
CA LYS A 201 13.68 -27.99 -11.00
C LYS A 201 12.31 -28.43 -11.52
N GLU A 202 11.94 -29.69 -11.28
CA GLU A 202 10.64 -30.24 -11.68
C GLU A 202 9.47 -29.54 -10.98
N GLN A 203 9.59 -29.26 -9.67
CA GLN A 203 8.56 -28.54 -8.93
C GLN A 203 8.46 -27.08 -9.42
N ALA A 204 9.59 -26.43 -9.68
CA ALA A 204 9.65 -25.09 -10.25
C ALA A 204 8.96 -25.03 -11.63
N GLU A 205 9.22 -26.00 -12.51
CA GLU A 205 8.58 -26.09 -13.82
C GLU A 205 7.07 -26.36 -13.73
N LYS A 206 6.63 -27.22 -12.80
CA LYS A 206 5.21 -27.46 -12.53
C LYS A 206 4.51 -26.17 -12.09
N ILE A 207 5.12 -25.39 -11.20
CA ILE A 207 4.59 -24.10 -10.75
C ILE A 207 4.52 -23.11 -11.93
N ALA A 208 5.57 -23.02 -12.74
CA ALA A 208 5.60 -22.15 -13.92
C ALA A 208 4.49 -22.50 -14.92
N LYS A 209 4.29 -23.78 -15.23
CA LYS A 209 3.23 -24.27 -16.11
C LYS A 209 1.84 -23.97 -15.55
N GLN A 210 1.64 -24.13 -14.24
CA GLN A 210 0.37 -23.78 -13.57
C GLN A 210 0.06 -22.28 -13.66
N GLN A 211 1.06 -21.43 -13.47
CA GLN A 211 0.91 -19.97 -13.60
C GLN A 211 0.59 -19.56 -15.03
N ALA A 212 1.26 -20.17 -16.03
CA ALA A 212 0.97 -19.93 -17.43
C ALA A 212 -0.48 -20.31 -17.82
N ARG A 213 -1.01 -21.42 -17.27
CA ARG A 213 -2.40 -21.87 -17.50
C ARG A 213 -3.44 -20.98 -16.80
N LYS A 214 -3.11 -20.41 -15.64
CA LYS A 214 -4.02 -19.59 -14.82
C LYS A 214 -3.61 -18.12 -14.85
N ARG A 215 -3.41 -17.58 -16.05
CA ARG A 215 -3.02 -16.17 -16.23
C ARG A 215 -4.14 -15.27 -15.71
N SER A 216 -3.97 -14.76 -14.50
CA SER A 216 -4.89 -13.86 -13.84
C SER A 216 -4.25 -12.48 -13.72
N GLU A 217 -5.05 -11.46 -13.99
CA GLU A 217 -4.62 -10.08 -13.88
C GLU A 217 -4.46 -9.68 -12.41
N ILE A 218 -3.43 -8.89 -12.15
CA ILE A 218 -3.19 -8.23 -10.89
C ILE A 218 -4.24 -7.13 -10.75
N GLN A 219 -5.26 -7.40 -9.95
CA GLN A 219 -6.34 -6.46 -9.67
C GLN A 219 -6.15 -5.79 -8.31
N VAL A 220 -6.43 -4.49 -8.27
CA VAL A 220 -6.51 -3.73 -7.03
C VAL A 220 -7.79 -4.12 -6.32
N LYS A 221 -7.68 -4.62 -5.09
CA LYS A 221 -8.84 -4.72 -4.22
C LYS A 221 -8.97 -3.39 -3.50
N HIS A 222 -9.67 -2.45 -4.10
CA HIS A 222 -10.16 -1.32 -3.33
C HIS A 222 -11.10 -1.91 -2.27
N PRO A 223 -10.85 -1.70 -0.96
CA PRO A 223 -11.90 -1.90 0.02
C PRO A 223 -12.99 -0.90 -0.37
N GLN A 224 -13.99 -1.37 -1.10
CA GLN A 224 -15.12 -0.56 -1.55
C GLN A 224 -15.76 0.20 -0.38
N LYS A 225 -15.63 -0.32 0.84
CA LYS A 225 -16.05 0.33 2.09
C LYS A 225 -15.24 1.57 2.45
N GLU A 226 -13.91 1.57 2.34
CA GLU A 226 -13.09 2.74 2.71
C GLU A 226 -13.16 3.84 1.66
N VAL A 227 -13.16 3.49 0.37
CA VAL A 227 -13.30 4.48 -0.71
C VAL A 227 -14.70 5.10 -0.70
N LYS A 228 -15.76 4.29 -0.50
CA LYS A 228 -17.12 4.83 -0.30
C LYS A 228 -17.25 5.63 1.00
N ALA A 229 -16.58 5.23 2.08
CA ALA A 229 -16.60 5.99 3.33
C ALA A 229 -15.89 7.35 3.17
N LEU A 230 -14.69 7.36 2.56
CA LEU A 230 -13.96 8.60 2.24
C LEU A 230 -14.73 9.48 1.26
N GLN A 231 -15.34 8.90 0.22
CA GLN A 231 -16.20 9.64 -0.71
C GLN A 231 -17.45 10.19 -0.02
N LYS A 232 -18.08 9.44 0.89
CA LYS A 232 -19.21 9.93 1.70
C LYS A 232 -18.79 11.04 2.66
N ILE A 233 -17.61 10.95 3.28
CA ILE A 233 -17.08 11.99 4.17
C ILE A 233 -16.75 13.27 3.38
N VAL A 234 -16.14 13.13 2.19
CA VAL A 234 -15.83 14.26 1.31
C VAL A 234 -17.10 14.87 0.72
N ALA A 235 -18.10 14.05 0.35
CA ALA A 235 -19.40 14.53 -0.13
C ALA A 235 -20.22 15.20 0.99
N ALA A 236 -20.18 14.67 2.22
CA ALA A 236 -20.82 15.27 3.39
C ALA A 236 -20.15 16.59 3.82
N LYS A 237 -18.84 16.75 3.58
CA LYS A 237 -18.13 18.02 3.79
C LYS A 237 -18.38 19.06 2.69
N LYS A 238 -18.78 18.63 1.49
CA LYS A 238 -19.10 19.51 0.35
C LYS A 238 -20.59 19.86 0.24
N ALA A 239 -21.46 19.09 0.87
CA ALA A 239 -22.88 19.40 0.93
C ALA A 239 -23.14 20.44 2.04
N PRO A 240 -23.83 21.56 1.76
CA PRO A 240 -24.33 22.41 2.83
C PRO A 240 -25.30 21.59 3.70
N PRO A 241 -25.27 21.75 5.03
CA PRO A 241 -26.18 21.00 5.89
C PRO A 241 -27.62 21.36 5.51
N LYS A 242 -28.41 20.37 5.06
CA LYS A 242 -29.87 20.50 5.03
C LYS A 242 -30.34 20.55 6.48
N LYS A 243 -30.32 21.73 7.09
CA LYS A 243 -31.05 21.96 8.33
C LYS A 243 -32.53 22.00 7.98
N ASP A 244 -33.35 21.23 8.69
CA ASP A 244 -34.80 21.36 8.61
C ASP A 244 -35.18 22.83 8.84
N ALA A 245 -36.09 23.33 8.01
CA ALA A 245 -36.52 24.72 8.06
C ALA A 245 -37.04 25.12 9.45
N ASP A 246 -37.64 24.17 10.17
CA ASP A 246 -38.15 24.34 11.53
C ASP A 246 -37.03 24.48 12.56
N GLN A 247 -35.95 23.70 12.42
CA GLN A 247 -34.79 23.79 13.30
C GLN A 247 -34.03 25.12 13.10
N ALA A 248 -33.93 25.59 11.85
CA ALA A 248 -33.33 26.87 11.52
C ALA A 248 -34.13 28.06 12.07
N ARG A 249 -35.47 27.96 12.08
CA ARG A 249 -36.37 28.96 12.69
C ARG A 249 -36.20 28.99 14.21
N PHE A 250 -36.20 27.82 14.85
CA PHE A 250 -36.02 27.70 16.30
C PHE A 250 -34.69 28.31 16.77
N ASP A 251 -33.60 28.01 16.06
CA ASP A 251 -32.28 28.57 16.35
C ASP A 251 -32.24 30.11 16.16
N ALA A 252 -32.92 30.62 15.12
CA ALA A 252 -33.01 32.05 14.85
C ALA A 252 -33.82 32.80 15.93
N GLU A 253 -34.96 32.25 16.37
CA GLU A 253 -35.76 32.82 17.46
C GLU A 253 -34.97 32.85 18.77
N ARG A 254 -34.22 31.79 19.07
CA ARG A 254 -33.38 31.70 20.28
C ARG A 254 -32.26 32.74 20.27
N ASN A 255 -31.60 32.94 19.13
CA ASN A 255 -30.55 33.93 18.99
C ASN A 255 -31.09 35.37 19.07
N LEU A 256 -32.26 35.64 18.48
CA LEU A 256 -32.90 36.95 18.59
C LEU A 256 -33.28 37.31 20.04
N ARG A 257 -33.79 36.34 20.81
CA ARG A 257 -34.07 36.55 22.24
C ARG A 257 -32.80 36.88 23.02
N ARG A 258 -31.71 36.16 22.75
CA ARG A 258 -30.41 36.43 23.38
C ARG A 258 -29.87 37.81 23.02
N LEU A 259 -30.02 38.26 21.78
CA LEU A 259 -29.60 39.60 21.34
C LEU A 259 -30.41 40.71 22.02
N LYS A 260 -31.71 40.47 22.26
CA LYS A 260 -32.55 41.37 23.06
C LYS A 260 -32.08 41.42 24.52
N GLU A 261 -31.82 40.28 25.14
CA GLU A 261 -31.32 40.19 26.52
C GLU A 261 -29.96 40.88 26.69
N LEU A 262 -29.12 40.88 25.64
CA LEU A 262 -27.85 41.60 25.60
C LEU A 262 -27.97 43.09 25.25
N GLY A 263 -29.20 43.61 25.05
CA GLY A 263 -29.47 45.01 24.73
C GLY A 263 -29.00 45.46 23.33
N GLN A 264 -28.67 44.51 22.44
CA GLN A 264 -28.12 44.81 21.11
C GLN A 264 -29.21 45.12 20.05
N ILE A 265 -30.49 44.91 20.40
CA ILE A 265 -31.64 45.23 19.56
C ILE A 265 -32.75 45.85 20.40
N SER A 266 -33.49 46.81 19.84
CA SER A 266 -34.62 47.43 20.51
C SER A 266 -35.84 46.49 20.54
N ASP A 267 -36.79 46.74 21.45
CA ASP A 267 -38.04 45.98 21.54
C ASP A 267 -38.90 46.09 20.27
N ALA A 268 -38.84 47.24 19.60
CA ALA A 268 -39.55 47.47 18.34
C ALA A 268 -38.94 46.64 17.19
N ASP A 269 -37.61 46.56 17.12
CA ASP A 269 -36.89 45.79 16.10
C ASP A 269 -37.09 44.29 16.32
N PHE A 270 -37.00 43.82 17.57
CA PHE A 270 -37.26 42.43 17.93
C PHE A 270 -38.67 41.99 17.51
N LYS A 271 -39.70 42.80 17.78
CA LYS A 271 -41.09 42.49 17.42
C LYS A 271 -41.30 42.43 15.91
N THR A 272 -40.66 43.33 15.17
CA THR A 272 -40.74 43.39 13.71
C THR A 272 -40.10 42.14 13.08
N ILE A 273 -38.87 41.80 13.50
CA ILE A 273 -38.11 40.66 12.96
C ILE A 273 -38.80 39.32 13.28
N MET A 274 -39.33 39.16 14.50
CA MET A 274 -40.10 37.98 14.90
C MET A 274 -41.39 37.81 14.08
N THR A 275 -42.05 38.90 13.71
CA THR A 275 -43.27 38.86 12.89
C THR A 275 -42.96 38.43 11.45
N THR A 276 -41.82 38.85 10.91
CA THR A 276 -41.36 38.45 9.56
C THR A 276 -40.94 36.98 9.51
N LEU A 277 -40.32 36.46 10.58
CA LEU A 277 -39.91 35.06 10.68
C LEU A 277 -41.10 34.07 10.73
N ARG A 278 -42.25 34.50 11.26
CA ARG A 278 -43.47 33.68 11.36
C ARG A 278 -44.32 33.67 10.09
N LYS A 279 -44.09 34.60 9.15
CA LYS A 279 -44.86 34.72 7.89
C LYS A 279 -44.24 33.96 6.72
N LYS A 280 -43.02 33.44 6.85
CA LYS A 280 -42.37 32.54 5.87
C LYS A 280 -42.53 31.11 6.31
#